data_AF-A0A947RCH9-F1
#
_entry.id   AF-A0A947RCH9-F1
#
_cell.length_a   1.000
_cell.length_b   1.000
_cell.length_c   1.000
_cell.angle_alpha   90.00
_cell.angle_beta   90.00
_cell.angle_gamma   90.00
#
_symmetry.space_group_name_H-M   'P 1'
#
loop_
_entity.id
_entity.type
_entity.pdbx_description
1 polymer ?
#
loop_
_entity_poly.entity_id
_entity_poly.type
_entity_poly.pdbx_seq_one_letter_code
_entity_poly.pdbx_strand_id
1 'polypeptide(L)'
;MISQNFKVFGNKETAKKAIVISLISTTILIGTFIFLPESIASKIPYIAFTIIPVVVTNYVVRTYQSKEINEYLKKDCSKASSLEVFGKSIVSLLIMVIIVSLLLNLIDVKYNYGNYLKNYCNSSYNEGGIQKNKVYVPEDASCFVHKRLENKGYTLKQIDKVLTLEFEYQKKIGLIDKPNQTVSNNSTPYNPLPFILEHQTIALSDEQINEILTDEEEYLKLIGTIENKTN
;
A
#
# COMPACT_ATOMS: atom_id res chain seq x y z
N MET A 1 15.83 -24.95 2.21
CA MET A 1 16.51 -25.98 3.04
C MET A 1 15.77 -27.31 3.06
N ILE A 2 14.47 -27.36 3.38
CA ILE A 2 13.66 -28.60 3.42
C ILE A 2 13.79 -29.45 2.14
N SER A 3 13.71 -28.84 0.95
CA SER A 3 13.89 -29.53 -0.33
C SER A 3 15.27 -30.20 -0.48
N GLN A 4 16.33 -29.58 0.04
CA GLN A 4 17.68 -30.15 -0.05
C GLN A 4 17.79 -31.42 0.81
N ASN A 5 17.17 -31.44 1.98
CA ASN A 5 17.12 -32.65 2.81
C ASN A 5 16.46 -33.81 2.04
N PHE A 6 15.28 -33.59 1.45
CA PHE A 6 14.63 -34.62 0.63
C PHE A 6 15.50 -35.07 -0.55
N LYS A 7 16.26 -34.16 -1.17
CA LYS A 7 17.19 -34.50 -2.25
C LYS A 7 18.33 -35.39 -1.75
N VAL A 8 18.89 -35.11 -0.57
CA VAL A 8 19.94 -35.91 0.08
C VAL A 8 19.42 -37.30 0.46
N PHE A 9 18.17 -37.40 0.90
CA PHE A 9 17.52 -38.68 1.21
C PHE A 9 17.07 -39.47 -0.02
N GLY A 10 17.43 -39.02 -1.24
CA GLY A 10 17.07 -39.69 -2.49
C GLY A 10 15.65 -39.42 -2.99
N ASN A 11 14.83 -38.68 -2.23
CA ASN A 11 13.45 -38.37 -2.55
C ASN A 11 13.33 -37.10 -3.43
N LYS A 12 13.80 -37.22 -4.69
CA LYS A 12 13.85 -36.10 -5.65
C LYS A 12 12.47 -35.52 -6.00
N GLU A 13 11.43 -36.35 -6.03
CA GLU A 13 10.07 -35.88 -6.34
C GLU A 13 9.52 -35.00 -5.22
N THR A 14 9.64 -35.45 -3.97
CA THR A 14 9.21 -34.67 -2.80
C THR A 14 10.05 -33.41 -2.66
N ALA A 15 11.34 -33.46 -2.99
CA ALA A 15 12.19 -32.27 -3.05
C ALA A 15 11.65 -31.20 -4.01
N LYS A 16 11.18 -31.58 -5.21
CA LYS A 16 10.55 -30.65 -6.16
C LYS A 16 9.23 -30.11 -5.63
N LYS A 17 8.35 -30.98 -5.12
CA LYS A 17 7.06 -30.59 -4.52
C LYS A 17 7.26 -29.59 -3.37
N ALA A 18 8.26 -29.79 -2.52
CA ALA A 18 8.58 -28.89 -1.42
C ALA A 18 8.95 -27.47 -1.89
N ILE A 19 9.66 -27.32 -3.02
CA ILE A 19 9.96 -26.00 -3.60
C ILE A 19 8.68 -25.33 -4.08
N VAL A 20 7.86 -26.05 -4.85
CA VAL A 20 6.61 -25.51 -5.41
C VAL A 20 5.65 -25.10 -4.29
N ILE A 21 5.45 -25.95 -3.28
CA ILE A 21 4.60 -25.65 -2.12
C ILE A 21 5.14 -24.44 -1.37
N SER A 22 6.46 -24.33 -1.18
CA SER A 22 7.07 -23.17 -0.53
C SER A 22 6.81 -21.89 -1.32
N LEU A 23 6.96 -21.90 -2.64
CA LEU A 23 6.70 -20.73 -3.48
C LEU A 23 5.22 -20.32 -3.41
N ILE A 24 4.29 -21.27 -3.56
CA ILE A 24 2.85 -21.01 -3.46
C ILE A 24 2.50 -20.44 -2.08
N SER A 25 3.02 -21.05 -1.00
CA SER A 25 2.74 -20.61 0.37
C SER A 25 3.25 -19.19 0.61
N THR A 26 4.46 -18.86 0.14
CA THR A 26 5.02 -17.52 0.21
C THR A 26 4.17 -16.51 -0.57
N THR A 27 3.75 -16.85 -1.79
CA THR A 27 2.87 -15.98 -2.59
C THR A 27 1.53 -15.72 -1.90
N ILE A 28 0.90 -16.75 -1.33
CA ILE A 28 -0.36 -16.60 -0.58
C ILE A 28 -0.16 -15.72 0.65
N LEU A 29 0.92 -15.94 1.40
CA LEU A 29 1.23 -15.15 2.60
C LEU A 29 1.48 -13.67 2.28
N ILE A 30 2.27 -13.39 1.24
CA ILE A 30 2.54 -12.02 0.80
C ILE A 30 1.25 -11.38 0.24
N GLY A 31 0.51 -12.11 -0.59
CA GLY A 31 -0.74 -11.63 -1.17
C GLY A 31 -1.75 -11.26 -0.08
N THR A 32 -2.02 -12.16 0.87
CA THR A 32 -2.90 -11.88 2.00
C THR A 32 -2.44 -10.68 2.83
N PHE A 33 -1.13 -10.50 3.01
CA PHE A 33 -0.60 -9.33 3.69
C PHE A 33 -0.86 -8.01 2.94
N ILE A 34 -0.68 -8.00 1.62
CA ILE A 34 -0.94 -6.81 0.79
C ILE A 34 -2.42 -6.43 0.80
N PHE A 35 -3.32 -7.41 0.93
CA PHE A 35 -4.77 -7.17 0.99
C PHE A 35 -5.29 -6.91 2.42
N LEU A 36 -4.46 -6.90 3.45
CA LEU A 36 -4.90 -6.58 4.81
C LEU A 36 -5.16 -5.08 4.94
N PRO A 37 -6.35 -4.66 5.44
CA PRO A 37 -6.61 -3.27 5.78
C PRO A 37 -5.60 -2.74 6.80
N GLU A 38 -5.18 -1.48 6.66
CA GLU A 38 -4.21 -0.85 7.57
C GLU A 38 -4.63 -0.91 9.05
N SER A 39 -5.94 -0.84 9.32
CA SER A 39 -6.51 -0.93 10.67
C SER A 39 -6.26 -2.28 11.36
N ILE A 40 -6.01 -3.34 10.58
CA ILE A 40 -5.64 -4.68 11.06
C ILE A 40 -4.13 -4.85 11.01
N ALA A 41 -3.49 -4.47 9.90
CA ALA A 41 -2.05 -4.63 9.71
C ALA A 41 -1.22 -3.94 10.80
N SER A 42 -1.61 -2.73 11.21
CA SER A 42 -0.96 -1.95 12.28
C SER A 42 -1.02 -2.60 13.66
N LYS A 43 -1.95 -3.53 13.89
CA LYS A 43 -2.10 -4.25 15.17
C LYS A 43 -1.24 -5.51 15.23
N ILE A 44 -0.70 -5.98 14.10
CA ILE A 44 0.11 -7.19 14.05
C ILE A 44 1.55 -6.82 14.43
N PRO A 45 2.08 -7.33 15.55
CA PRO A 45 3.44 -7.00 15.95
C PRO A 45 4.43 -7.59 14.94
N TYR A 46 5.46 -6.82 14.57
CA TYR A 46 6.45 -7.23 13.56
C TYR A 46 7.09 -8.60 13.85
N ILE A 47 7.23 -8.97 15.12
CA ILE A 47 7.79 -10.26 15.56
C ILE A 47 6.97 -11.47 15.09
N ALA A 48 5.65 -11.31 14.86
CA ALA A 48 4.80 -12.39 14.38
C ALA A 48 5.23 -12.90 13.01
N PHE A 49 5.72 -12.01 12.13
CA PHE A 49 6.24 -12.37 10.82
C PHE A 49 7.50 -13.24 10.88
N THR A 50 8.24 -13.19 11.99
CA THR A 50 9.39 -14.07 12.21
C THR A 50 9.00 -15.37 12.92
N ILE A 51 8.17 -15.29 13.95
CA ILE A 51 7.82 -16.46 14.78
C ILE A 51 6.98 -17.47 14.00
N ILE A 52 5.95 -17.02 13.27
CA ILE A 52 5.01 -17.92 12.59
C ILE A 52 5.75 -18.82 11.57
N PRO A 53 6.59 -18.30 10.65
CA PRO A 53 7.32 -19.15 9.71
C PRO A 53 8.28 -20.12 10.40
N VAL A 54 8.90 -19.73 11.52
CA VAL A 54 9.80 -20.60 12.28
C VAL A 54 9.03 -21.77 12.89
N VAL A 55 7.89 -21.50 13.53
CA VAL A 55 7.03 -22.54 14.13
C VAL A 55 6.54 -23.51 13.06
N VAL A 56 6.03 -23.00 11.94
CA VAL A 56 5.55 -23.82 10.81
C VAL A 56 6.69 -24.66 10.23
N THR A 57 7.86 -24.06 9.99
CA THR A 57 9.02 -24.77 9.45
C THR A 57 9.48 -25.89 10.38
N ASN A 58 9.58 -25.61 11.68
CA ASN A 58 9.96 -26.61 12.69
C ASN A 58 8.93 -27.75 12.74
N TYR A 59 7.64 -27.44 12.71
CA TYR A 59 6.58 -28.43 12.65
C TYR A 59 6.70 -29.34 11.42
N VAL A 60 6.89 -28.76 10.23
CA VAL A 60 7.06 -29.53 8.99
C VAL A 60 8.30 -30.41 9.04
N VAL A 61 9.45 -29.90 9.48
CA VAL A 61 10.69 -30.69 9.58
C VAL A 61 10.54 -31.84 10.58
N ARG A 62 9.94 -31.60 11.75
CA ARG A 62 9.72 -32.66 12.75
C ARG A 62 8.78 -33.75 12.26
N THR A 63 7.72 -33.34 11.58
CA THR A 63 6.66 -34.26 11.12
C THR A 63 7.15 -35.11 9.95
N TYR A 64 7.81 -34.51 8.96
CA TYR A 64 8.10 -35.18 7.70
C TYR A 64 9.56 -35.65 7.55
N GLN A 65 10.52 -35.09 8.29
CA GLN A 65 11.95 -35.35 8.06
C GLN A 65 12.69 -35.92 9.28
N SER A 66 12.08 -35.93 10.48
CA SER A 66 12.83 -36.27 11.71
C SER A 66 13.38 -37.69 11.71
N LYS A 67 12.65 -38.67 11.18
CA LYS A 67 13.12 -40.06 11.05
C LYS A 67 14.33 -40.17 10.12
N GLU A 68 14.21 -39.64 8.90
CA GLU A 68 15.27 -39.68 7.89
C GLU A 68 16.52 -38.92 8.35
N ILE A 69 16.35 -37.76 8.99
CA ILE A 69 17.45 -36.99 9.59
C ILE A 69 18.17 -37.83 10.66
N ASN A 70 17.42 -38.47 11.57
CA ASN A 70 18.02 -39.26 12.64
C ASN A 70 18.77 -40.50 12.09
N GLU A 71 18.23 -41.16 11.07
CA GLU A 71 18.92 -42.27 10.39
C GLU A 71 20.18 -41.81 9.67
N TYR A 72 20.12 -40.66 8.98
CA TYR A 72 21.27 -40.08 8.30
C TYR A 72 22.41 -39.74 9.29
N LEU A 73 22.06 -39.17 10.45
CA LEU A 73 23.02 -38.85 11.49
C LEU A 73 23.61 -40.09 12.18
N LYS A 74 22.87 -41.19 12.29
CA LYS A 74 23.38 -42.46 12.84
C LYS A 74 24.42 -43.14 11.93
N LYS A 75 24.39 -42.86 10.63
CA LYS A 75 25.35 -43.38 9.64
C LYS A 75 26.66 -42.57 9.59
N ASP A 76 26.89 -41.70 10.57
CA ASP A 76 28.04 -40.81 10.66
C ASP A 76 28.22 -39.91 9.42
N CYS A 77 27.10 -39.61 8.74
CA CYS A 77 27.11 -38.71 7.60
C CYS A 77 27.28 -37.26 8.07
N SER A 78 28.07 -36.48 7.33
CA SER A 78 28.38 -35.10 7.69
C SER A 78 27.16 -34.17 7.53
N LYS A 79 26.99 -33.27 8.51
CA LYS A 79 26.05 -32.15 8.39
C LYS A 79 26.63 -31.12 7.41
N ALA A 80 25.76 -30.42 6.69
CA ALA A 80 26.17 -29.25 5.92
C ALA A 80 26.89 -28.24 6.83
N SER A 81 27.97 -27.64 6.33
CA SER A 81 28.70 -26.65 7.11
C SER A 81 27.87 -25.39 7.33
N SER A 82 28.09 -24.69 8.44
CA SER A 82 27.40 -23.42 8.73
C SER A 82 27.61 -22.38 7.63
N LEU A 83 28.80 -22.37 7.01
CA LEU A 83 29.13 -21.46 5.90
C LEU A 83 28.34 -21.78 4.63
N GLU A 84 28.19 -23.07 4.29
CA GLU A 84 27.38 -23.50 3.14
C GLU A 84 25.91 -23.12 3.33
N VAL A 85 25.39 -23.33 4.55
CA VAL A 85 24.03 -22.94 4.92
C VAL A 85 23.85 -21.43 4.83
N PHE A 86 24.80 -20.67 5.35
CA PHE A 86 24.77 -19.20 5.32
C PHE A 86 24.79 -18.67 3.88
N GLY A 87 25.70 -19.16 3.04
CA GLY A 87 25.78 -18.77 1.63
C GLY A 87 24.48 -19.05 0.87
N LYS A 88 23.89 -20.24 1.06
CA LYS A 88 22.58 -20.58 0.47
C LYS A 88 21.45 -19.68 0.99
N SER A 89 21.52 -19.24 2.24
CA SER A 89 20.52 -18.34 2.84
C SER A 89 20.58 -16.95 2.22
N ILE A 90 21.78 -16.40 1.98
CA ILE A 90 21.96 -15.13 1.27
C ILE A 90 21.39 -15.20 -0.14
N VAL A 91 21.72 -16.25 -0.90
CA VAL A 91 21.20 -16.42 -2.27
C VAL A 91 19.67 -16.51 -2.27
N SER A 92 19.09 -17.25 -1.31
CA SER A 92 17.62 -17.33 -1.16
C SER A 92 16.99 -15.98 -0.84
N LEU A 93 17.65 -15.16 -0.01
CA LEU A 93 17.18 -13.81 0.32
C LEU A 93 17.18 -12.91 -0.91
N LEU A 94 18.25 -12.93 -1.72
CA LEU A 94 18.32 -12.14 -2.96
C LEU A 94 17.21 -12.51 -3.94
N ILE A 95 16.94 -13.81 -4.11
CA ILE A 95 15.83 -14.27 -4.95
C ILE A 95 14.48 -13.77 -4.42
N MET A 96 14.27 -13.82 -3.09
CA MET A 96 13.05 -13.30 -2.47
C MET A 96 12.88 -11.80 -2.72
N VAL A 97 13.94 -11.01 -2.58
CA VAL A 97 13.92 -9.56 -2.85
C VAL A 97 13.53 -9.30 -4.30
N ILE A 98 14.11 -10.01 -5.27
CA ILE A 98 13.78 -9.86 -6.68
C ILE A 98 12.30 -10.18 -6.94
N ILE A 99 11.79 -11.28 -6.38
CA ILE A 99 10.39 -11.68 -6.54
C ILE A 99 9.45 -10.64 -5.94
N VAL A 100 9.73 -10.16 -4.73
CA VAL A 100 8.93 -9.12 -4.07
C VAL A 100 8.94 -7.84 -4.89
N SER A 101 10.10 -7.39 -5.37
CA SER A 101 10.20 -6.22 -6.24
C SER A 101 9.39 -6.39 -7.52
N LEU A 102 9.43 -7.56 -8.17
CA LEU A 102 8.61 -7.84 -9.35
C LEU A 102 7.11 -7.81 -9.02
N LEU A 103 6.69 -8.40 -7.90
CA LEU A 103 5.30 -8.37 -7.45
C LEU A 103 4.82 -6.95 -7.15
N LEU A 104 5.64 -6.12 -6.52
CA LEU A 104 5.32 -4.72 -6.26
C LEU A 104 5.16 -3.93 -7.58
N ASN A 105 6.03 -4.14 -8.54
CA ASN A 105 5.88 -3.54 -9.87
C ASN A 105 4.58 -3.99 -10.58
N LEU A 106 4.15 -5.25 -10.39
CA LEU A 106 2.87 -5.72 -10.91
C LEU A 106 1.66 -5.07 -10.21
N ILE A 107 1.81 -4.66 -8.94
CA ILE A 107 0.78 -3.93 -8.21
C ILE A 107 0.73 -2.46 -8.66
N ASP A 108 1.87 -1.85 -8.95
CA ASP A 108 1.94 -0.51 -9.56
C ASP A 108 1.20 -0.48 -10.91
N VAL A 109 1.27 -1.57 -11.69
CA VAL A 109 0.47 -1.72 -12.93
C VAL A 109 -1.05 -1.72 -12.64
N LYS A 110 -1.47 -2.12 -11.43
CA LYS A 110 -2.89 -2.16 -11.02
C LYS A 110 -3.39 -0.82 -10.47
N TYR A 111 -2.52 0.04 -9.96
CA TYR A 111 -2.84 1.42 -9.60
C TYR A 111 -2.29 2.39 -10.64
N ASN A 112 -2.72 2.24 -11.89
CA ASN A 112 -2.70 3.37 -12.81
C ASN A 112 -3.80 4.35 -12.41
N TYR A 113 -3.72 4.88 -11.19
CA TYR A 113 -4.69 5.79 -10.60
C TYR A 113 -4.85 7.03 -11.49
N GLY A 114 -3.78 7.48 -12.14
CA GLY A 114 -3.85 8.54 -13.16
C GLY A 114 -4.76 8.17 -14.35
N ASN A 115 -4.65 6.97 -14.91
CA ASN A 115 -5.57 6.52 -15.97
C ASN A 115 -6.98 6.24 -15.45
N TYR A 116 -7.12 5.70 -14.23
CA TYR A 116 -8.40 5.53 -13.59
C TYR A 116 -9.12 6.87 -13.44
N LEU A 117 -8.46 7.86 -12.85
CA LEU A 117 -9.01 9.19 -12.63
C LEU A 117 -9.32 9.88 -13.96
N LYS A 118 -8.43 9.76 -14.96
CA LYS A 118 -8.71 10.26 -16.32
C LYS A 118 -9.96 9.61 -16.93
N ASN A 119 -10.11 8.29 -16.83
CA ASN A 119 -11.28 7.58 -17.32
C ASN A 119 -12.54 7.97 -16.53
N TYR A 120 -12.42 8.15 -15.22
CA TYR A 120 -13.50 8.60 -14.34
C TYR A 120 -14.00 9.99 -14.76
N CYS A 121 -13.09 10.97 -14.93
CA CYS A 121 -13.44 12.32 -15.38
C CYS A 121 -14.13 12.34 -16.77
N ASN A 122 -13.74 11.42 -17.66
CA ASN A 122 -14.27 11.37 -19.03
C ASN A 122 -15.61 10.63 -19.16
N SER A 123 -15.86 9.63 -18.31
CA SER A 123 -17.00 8.70 -18.50
C SER A 123 -18.04 8.74 -17.40
N SER A 124 -17.62 9.03 -16.17
CA SER A 124 -18.44 8.85 -14.97
C SER A 124 -18.78 10.19 -14.31
N TYR A 125 -17.86 11.15 -14.36
CA TYR A 125 -18.05 12.46 -13.76
C TYR A 125 -19.06 13.32 -14.55
N ASN A 126 -20.16 13.69 -13.89
CA ASN A 126 -21.18 14.59 -14.40
C ASN A 126 -21.41 15.73 -13.41
N GLU A 127 -20.98 16.93 -13.78
CA GLU A 127 -21.13 18.14 -12.96
C GLU A 127 -22.60 18.47 -12.69
N GLY A 128 -23.48 18.31 -13.69
CA GLY A 128 -24.93 18.51 -13.53
C GLY A 128 -25.60 17.45 -12.65
N GLY A 129 -24.88 16.40 -12.28
CA GLY A 129 -25.32 15.37 -11.33
C GLY A 129 -24.91 15.64 -9.88
N ILE A 130 -24.18 16.72 -9.61
CA ILE A 130 -23.78 17.07 -8.24
C ILE A 130 -24.99 17.62 -7.49
N GLN A 131 -25.32 16.97 -6.37
CA GLN A 131 -26.46 17.35 -5.53
C GLN A 131 -25.98 17.92 -4.20
N LYS A 132 -26.78 18.82 -3.62
CA LYS A 132 -26.59 19.32 -2.26
C LYS A 132 -26.69 18.15 -1.27
N ASN A 133 -25.84 18.15 -0.24
CA ASN A 133 -25.67 17.09 0.76
C ASN A 133 -25.02 15.79 0.25
N LYS A 134 -24.34 15.84 -0.90
CA LYS A 134 -23.53 14.71 -1.37
C LYS A 134 -22.31 14.54 -0.47
N VAL A 135 -21.97 13.29 -0.13
CA VAL A 135 -20.72 12.96 0.57
C VAL A 135 -19.53 13.37 -0.30
N TYR A 136 -18.51 13.98 0.29
CA TYR A 136 -17.29 14.34 -0.43
C TYR A 136 -16.64 13.09 -1.04
N VAL A 137 -16.43 13.13 -2.36
CA VAL A 137 -15.73 12.09 -3.13
C VAL A 137 -14.50 12.77 -3.76
N PRO A 138 -13.27 12.34 -3.41
CA PRO A 138 -12.04 12.96 -3.91
C PRO A 138 -11.95 12.99 -5.44
N GLU A 139 -12.39 11.92 -6.11
CA GLU A 139 -12.37 11.82 -7.56
C GLU A 139 -13.28 12.87 -8.22
N ASP A 140 -14.44 13.15 -7.63
CA ASP A 140 -15.35 14.18 -8.12
C ASP A 140 -14.78 15.58 -7.93
N ALA A 141 -14.12 15.85 -6.78
CA ALA A 141 -13.44 17.11 -6.53
C ALA A 141 -12.31 17.34 -7.55
N SER A 142 -11.44 16.33 -7.74
CA SER A 142 -10.35 16.38 -8.73
C SER A 142 -10.86 16.64 -10.15
N CYS A 143 -11.94 15.98 -10.57
CA CYS A 143 -12.52 16.20 -11.90
C CYS A 143 -13.23 17.55 -12.03
N PHE A 144 -13.91 18.02 -10.98
CA PHE A 144 -14.56 19.33 -10.95
C PHE A 144 -13.53 20.44 -11.14
N VAL A 145 -12.48 20.45 -10.32
CA VAL A 145 -11.40 21.45 -10.38
C VAL A 145 -10.65 21.35 -11.71
N HIS A 146 -10.41 20.14 -12.21
CA HIS A 146 -9.74 19.96 -13.50
C HIS A 146 -10.50 20.57 -14.68
N LYS A 147 -11.83 20.39 -14.76
CA LYS A 147 -12.61 20.99 -15.85
C LYS A 147 -12.58 22.52 -15.85
N ARG A 148 -12.52 23.14 -14.67
CA ARG A 148 -12.50 24.61 -14.54
C ARG A 148 -11.13 25.21 -14.83
N LEU A 149 -10.08 24.50 -14.44
CA LEU A 149 -8.70 24.92 -14.63
C LEU A 149 -8.06 24.37 -15.92
N GLU A 150 -8.79 23.63 -16.75
CA GLU A 150 -8.29 23.03 -18.00
C GLU A 150 -7.67 24.09 -18.92
N ASN A 151 -8.37 25.23 -19.09
CA ASN A 151 -7.91 26.34 -19.92
C ASN A 151 -6.65 27.05 -19.40
N LYS A 152 -6.32 26.86 -18.12
CA LYS A 152 -5.11 27.41 -17.50
C LYS A 152 -3.91 26.47 -17.57
N GLY A 153 -4.06 25.29 -18.19
CA GLY A 153 -2.98 24.34 -18.45
C GLY A 153 -2.64 23.41 -17.28
N TYR A 154 -3.48 23.34 -16.26
CA TYR A 154 -3.29 22.41 -15.15
C TYR A 154 -3.59 20.97 -15.58
N THR A 155 -2.65 20.08 -15.30
CA THR A 155 -2.89 18.65 -15.52
C THR A 155 -3.73 18.07 -14.38
N LEU A 156 -4.57 17.08 -14.69
CA LEU A 156 -5.36 16.34 -13.69
C LEU A 156 -4.47 15.77 -12.56
N LYS A 157 -3.24 15.34 -12.90
CA LYS A 157 -2.25 14.84 -11.94
C LYS A 157 -1.79 15.93 -10.95
N GLN A 158 -1.62 17.16 -11.41
CA GLN A 158 -1.22 18.27 -10.54
C GLN A 158 -2.33 18.60 -9.54
N ILE A 159 -3.56 18.69 -10.03
CA ILE A 159 -4.75 19.00 -9.24
C ILE A 159 -4.97 17.92 -8.17
N ASP A 160 -5.07 16.66 -8.59
CA ASP A 160 -5.30 15.54 -7.69
C ASP A 160 -4.23 15.43 -6.60
N LYS A 161 -2.97 15.72 -6.92
CA LYS A 161 -1.90 15.71 -5.93
C LYS A 161 -2.05 16.83 -4.89
N VAL A 162 -2.48 18.03 -5.29
CA VAL A 162 -2.75 19.12 -4.35
C VAL A 162 -3.91 18.76 -3.42
N LEU A 163 -5.03 18.27 -3.97
CA LEU A 163 -6.20 17.90 -3.18
C LEU A 163 -5.90 16.73 -2.22
N THR A 164 -5.09 15.75 -2.67
CA THR A 164 -4.64 14.65 -1.81
C THR A 164 -3.82 15.17 -0.62
N LEU A 165 -2.88 16.09 -0.86
CA LEU A 165 -2.06 16.67 0.21
C LEU A 165 -2.90 17.54 1.17
N GLU A 166 -3.91 18.22 0.65
CA GLU A 166 -4.86 19.00 1.44
C GLU A 166 -5.68 18.08 2.36
N PHE A 167 -6.22 16.98 1.83
CA PHE A 167 -6.91 15.95 2.61
C PHE A 167 -6.01 15.31 3.69
N GLU A 168 -4.75 15.01 3.36
CA GLU A 168 -3.75 14.53 4.33
C GLU A 168 -3.49 15.55 5.44
N TYR A 169 -3.43 16.84 5.10
CA TYR A 169 -3.31 17.91 6.09
C TYR A 169 -4.53 17.95 7.02
N GLN A 170 -5.74 17.90 6.47
CA GLN A 170 -6.98 17.85 7.25
C GLN A 170 -7.00 16.67 8.23
N LYS A 171 -6.54 15.49 7.79
CA LYS A 171 -6.37 14.31 8.63
C LYS A 171 -5.36 14.55 9.75
N LYS A 172 -4.21 15.14 9.43
CA LYS A 172 -3.13 15.47 10.38
C LYS A 172 -3.60 16.42 11.48
N ILE A 173 -4.42 17.42 11.15
CA ILE A 173 -4.99 18.37 12.13
C ILE A 173 -6.28 17.86 12.78
N GLY A 174 -6.72 16.65 12.44
CA GLY A 174 -7.84 15.96 13.08
C GLY A 174 -9.24 16.42 12.66
N LEU A 175 -9.38 17.05 11.49
CA LEU A 175 -10.68 17.49 10.98
C LEU A 175 -11.57 16.34 10.46
N ILE A 176 -10.97 15.27 9.94
CA ILE A 176 -11.72 14.20 9.23
C ILE A 176 -11.80 12.89 10.04
N ASP A 177 -10.91 12.66 11.01
CA ASP A 177 -10.61 11.31 11.49
C ASP A 177 -11.25 10.91 12.84
N LYS A 178 -12.12 11.73 13.43
CA LYS A 178 -12.67 11.42 14.76
C LYS A 178 -14.18 11.63 14.85
N PRO A 179 -14.99 10.56 14.74
CA PRO A 179 -16.44 10.64 14.87
C PRO A 179 -16.95 11.09 16.26
N ASN A 180 -16.08 11.35 17.24
CA ASN A 180 -16.45 11.69 18.63
C ASN A 180 -15.50 12.69 19.34
N GLN A 181 -14.64 13.43 18.64
CA GLN A 181 -13.93 14.55 19.30
C GLN A 181 -14.67 15.85 19.02
N THR A 182 -15.23 16.43 20.08
CA THR A 182 -15.56 17.86 20.13
C THR A 182 -14.35 18.65 19.66
N VAL A 183 -14.50 19.30 18.51
CA VAL A 183 -13.50 20.19 17.94
C VAL A 183 -13.12 21.20 19.02
N SER A 184 -11.86 21.15 19.46
CA SER A 184 -11.31 22.10 20.43
C SER A 184 -11.34 23.49 19.81
N ASN A 185 -12.06 24.42 20.46
CA ASN A 185 -12.26 25.83 20.03
C ASN A 185 -10.99 26.68 19.92
N ASN A 186 -9.80 26.09 20.04
CA ASN A 186 -8.54 26.75 19.74
C ASN A 186 -8.11 26.38 18.32
N SER A 187 -8.87 26.86 17.33
CA SER A 187 -8.57 26.61 15.93
C SER A 187 -7.39 27.48 15.49
N THR A 188 -6.22 26.88 15.31
CA THR A 188 -5.26 27.39 14.33
C THR A 188 -6.02 27.62 13.02
N PRO A 189 -5.87 28.80 12.36
CA PRO A 189 -6.56 29.08 11.12
C PRO A 189 -6.19 28.00 10.09
N TYR A 190 -7.20 27.46 9.42
CA TYR A 190 -7.03 26.45 8.39
C TYR A 190 -6.13 27.01 7.27
N ASN A 191 -4.93 26.45 7.12
CA ASN A 191 -3.98 26.86 6.10
C ASN A 191 -3.14 25.66 5.62
N PRO A 192 -3.61 24.94 4.59
CA PRO A 192 -2.90 23.77 4.07
C PRO A 192 -1.67 24.14 3.22
N LEU A 193 -1.53 25.40 2.79
CA LEU A 193 -0.51 25.82 1.82
C LEU A 193 0.94 25.49 2.25
N PRO A 194 1.40 25.82 3.47
CA PRO A 194 2.76 25.47 3.90
C PRO A 194 3.02 23.95 3.87
N PHE A 195 2.02 23.15 4.22
CA PHE A 195 2.12 21.69 4.18
C PHE A 195 2.22 21.18 2.75
N ILE A 196 1.38 21.69 1.84
CA ILE A 196 1.40 21.31 0.43
C ILE A 196 2.75 21.67 -0.20
N LEU A 197 3.27 22.86 0.06
CA LEU A 197 4.57 23.31 -0.46
C LEU A 197 5.74 22.43 0.01
N GLU A 198 5.73 22.01 1.28
CA GLU A 198 6.76 21.14 1.85
C GLU A 198 6.72 19.72 1.25
N HIS A 199 5.54 19.23 0.84
CA HIS A 199 5.33 17.82 0.47
C HIS A 199 5.04 17.60 -1.02
N GLN A 200 4.87 18.66 -1.82
CA GLN A 200 4.61 18.52 -3.26
C GLN A 200 5.87 18.13 -4.04
N THR A 201 5.67 17.32 -5.09
CA THR A 201 6.72 16.92 -6.05
C THR A 201 6.53 17.50 -7.45
N ILE A 202 5.48 18.33 -7.63
CA ILE A 202 4.97 18.79 -8.93
C ILE A 202 5.32 20.25 -9.25
N ALA A 203 6.13 20.90 -8.40
CA ALA A 203 6.69 22.24 -8.60
C ALA A 203 5.65 23.32 -8.96
N LEU A 204 4.47 23.29 -8.33
CA LEU A 204 3.48 24.36 -8.46
C LEU A 204 3.87 25.55 -7.57
N SER A 205 3.60 26.76 -8.04
CA SER A 205 3.74 27.96 -7.22
C SER A 205 2.62 28.08 -6.18
N ASP A 206 2.82 28.93 -5.18
CA ASP A 206 1.82 29.26 -4.17
C ASP A 206 0.50 29.74 -4.81
N GLU A 207 0.60 30.60 -5.84
CA GLU A 207 -0.54 31.11 -6.60
C GLU A 207 -1.31 29.97 -7.26
N GLN A 208 -0.58 29.05 -7.91
CA GLN A 208 -1.16 27.89 -8.58
C GLN A 208 -1.87 26.94 -7.61
N ILE A 209 -1.29 26.71 -6.43
CA ILE A 209 -1.92 25.89 -5.38
C ILE A 209 -3.19 26.57 -4.87
N ASN A 210 -3.14 27.88 -4.60
CA ASN A 210 -4.30 28.62 -4.12
C ASN A 210 -5.43 28.66 -5.15
N GLU A 211 -5.15 28.72 -6.45
CA GLU A 211 -6.17 28.59 -7.49
C GLU A 211 -6.90 27.25 -7.42
N ILE A 212 -6.16 26.15 -7.26
CA ILE A 212 -6.72 24.80 -7.14
C ILE A 212 -7.62 24.70 -5.90
N LEU A 213 -7.15 25.19 -4.75
CA LEU A 213 -7.90 25.18 -3.50
C LEU A 213 -9.16 26.06 -3.55
N THR A 214 -9.09 27.18 -4.29
CA THR A 214 -10.25 28.08 -4.46
C THR A 214 -11.37 27.39 -5.25
N ASP A 215 -11.02 26.70 -6.35
CA ASP A 215 -12.02 25.95 -7.12
C ASP A 215 -12.55 24.72 -6.35
N GLU A 216 -11.75 24.10 -5.47
CA GLU A 216 -12.24 23.08 -4.55
C GLU A 216 -13.25 23.67 -3.54
N GLU A 217 -13.00 24.85 -2.99
CA GLU A 217 -13.95 25.50 -2.07
C GLU A 217 -15.31 25.71 -2.75
N GLU A 218 -15.33 26.02 -4.05
CA GLU A 218 -16.56 26.08 -4.84
C GLU A 218 -17.25 24.72 -4.98
N TYR A 219 -16.50 23.64 -5.19
CA TYR A 219 -17.04 22.28 -5.15
C TYR A 219 -17.67 21.96 -3.79
N LEU A 220 -16.99 22.31 -2.69
CA LEU A 220 -17.47 22.11 -1.33
C LEU A 220 -18.77 22.90 -1.06
N LYS A 221 -18.89 24.12 -1.59
CA LYS A 221 -20.14 24.90 -1.55
C LYS A 221 -21.25 24.22 -2.33
N LEU A 222 -20.95 23.67 -3.51
CA LEU A 222 -21.92 23.00 -4.37
C LEU A 222 -22.51 21.75 -3.70
N ILE A 223 -21.68 20.95 -3.03
CA ILE A 223 -22.15 19.77 -2.27
C ILE A 223 -22.74 20.15 -0.90
N GLY A 224 -22.65 21.41 -0.48
CA GLY A 224 -23.23 21.91 0.77
C GLY A 224 -22.41 21.64 2.02
N THR A 225 -21.11 21.37 1.89
CA THR A 225 -20.18 21.14 3.01
C THR A 225 -19.75 22.47 3.67
N ILE A 226 -19.74 23.56 2.91
CA ILE A 226 -19.40 24.91 3.39
C ILE A 226 -20.55 25.86 3.04
N GLU A 227 -20.88 26.79 3.94
CA GLU A 227 -21.92 27.80 3.69
C GLU A 227 -21.50 28.81 2.62
N ASN A 228 -22.43 29.17 1.74
CA ASN A 228 -22.27 30.34 0.89
C ASN A 228 -22.23 31.58 1.78
N LYS A 229 -21.06 32.21 1.92
CA LYS A 229 -20.97 33.58 2.41
C LYS A 229 -21.76 34.47 1.44
N THR A 230 -23.01 34.71 1.79
CA THR A 230 -23.86 35.68 1.10
C THR A 230 -23.36 37.05 1.55
N ASN A 231 -22.65 37.74 0.66
CA ASN A 231 -22.36 39.16 0.82
C ASN A 231 -23.66 39.97 0.72
#